data_AF-A0A645AQC2-F1
#
_entry.id   AF-A0A645AQC2-F1
#
_cell.length_a   1.000
_cell.length_b   1.000
_cell.length_c   1.000
_cell.angle_alpha   90.00
_cell.angle_beta   90.00
_cell.angle_gamma   90.00
#
_symmetry.space_group_name_H-M   'P 1'
#
loop_
_entity.id
_entity.type
_entity.pdbx_description
1 polymer ?
#
loop_
_entity_poly.entity_id
_entity_poly.type
_entity_poly.pdbx_seq_one_letter_code
_entity_poly.pdbx_strand_id
1 'polypeptide(L)'
;MTEKNGTTWKQTIFYPFMQVSNYGRGKVLAADIESETYSTEQFEKVPYLESIATFNEKENELVLFAVNRSQDEAIAFTFEPEGFVLEAIIEETALEGFDVKSVNSAKEQPVNVVNIDRAVLEKDSVTTTLSPLSWNVIRIKVK
;
A
#
# COMPACT_ATOMS: atom_id res chain seq x y z
N MET A 1 15.29 15.39 -2.70
CA MET A 1 15.97 16.59 -2.14
C MET A 1 17.43 16.55 -2.56
N THR A 2 18.06 17.71 -2.65
CA THR A 2 19.43 17.83 -3.14
C THR A 2 20.19 18.83 -2.27
N GLU A 3 21.50 18.67 -2.21
CA GLU A 3 22.42 19.66 -1.64
C GLU A 3 23.25 20.29 -2.76
N LYS A 4 23.57 21.59 -2.64
CA LYS A 4 24.42 22.28 -3.60
C LYS A 4 25.79 21.61 -3.64
N ASN A 5 26.20 21.13 -4.82
CA ASN A 5 27.44 20.36 -5.00
C ASN A 5 27.54 19.12 -4.11
N GLY A 6 26.39 18.56 -3.70
CA GLY A 6 26.30 17.44 -2.77
C GLY A 6 25.48 16.29 -3.34
N THR A 7 25.05 15.40 -2.44
CA THR A 7 24.26 14.22 -2.82
C THR A 7 22.80 14.58 -3.09
N THR A 8 22.08 13.60 -3.64
CA THR A 8 20.63 13.64 -3.78
C THR A 8 20.03 12.47 -3.02
N TRP A 9 18.86 12.68 -2.41
CA TRP A 9 18.16 11.63 -1.67
C TRP A 9 16.65 11.72 -1.83
N LYS A 10 15.98 10.59 -1.56
CA LYS A 10 14.53 10.45 -1.68
C LYS A 10 13.88 10.89 -0.37
N GLN A 11 12.88 11.76 -0.46
CA GLN A 11 12.04 12.11 0.69
C GLN A 11 11.04 10.99 0.98
N THR A 12 10.47 10.95 2.18
CA THR A 12 9.53 9.90 2.59
C THR A 12 8.35 9.78 1.62
N ILE A 13 7.80 10.91 1.19
CA ILE A 13 6.68 11.00 0.23
C ILE A 13 7.04 10.57 -1.21
N PHE A 14 8.32 10.36 -1.52
CA PHE A 14 8.75 9.89 -2.84
C PHE A 14 8.20 8.49 -3.12
N TYR A 15 8.20 7.59 -2.11
CA TYR A 15 7.93 6.18 -2.35
C TYR A 15 6.46 5.88 -2.68
N PRO A 16 5.46 6.41 -1.94
CA PRO A 16 4.05 6.20 -2.32
C PRO A 16 3.77 6.77 -3.72
N PHE A 17 4.29 7.97 -4.03
CA PHE A 17 4.15 8.57 -5.35
C PHE A 17 4.79 7.72 -6.45
N MET A 18 6.01 7.22 -6.22
CA MET A 18 6.72 6.34 -7.15
C MET A 18 5.92 5.07 -7.43
N GLN A 19 5.38 4.40 -6.41
CA GLN A 19 4.63 3.17 -6.58
C GLN A 19 3.29 3.39 -7.30
N VAL A 20 2.55 4.44 -6.95
CA VAL A 20 1.32 4.81 -7.67
C VAL A 20 1.62 5.15 -9.12
N SER A 21 2.68 5.93 -9.40
CA SER A 21 3.09 6.29 -10.76
C SER A 21 3.52 5.06 -11.58
N ASN A 22 4.21 4.11 -10.98
CA ASN A 22 4.70 2.93 -11.70
C ASN A 22 3.60 1.88 -11.89
N TYR A 23 2.79 1.63 -10.86
CA TYR A 23 1.88 0.48 -10.82
C TYR A 23 0.40 0.83 -10.95
N GLY A 24 -0.01 2.08 -10.72
CA GLY A 24 -1.40 2.54 -10.83
C GLY A 24 -1.86 2.75 -12.28
N ARG A 25 -1.60 1.77 -13.15
CA ARG A 25 -1.91 1.81 -14.58
C ARG A 25 -3.20 1.05 -14.88
N GLY A 26 -3.86 1.44 -15.96
CA GLY A 26 -5.08 0.77 -16.43
C GLY A 26 -6.35 1.36 -15.84
N LYS A 27 -7.28 0.51 -15.42
CA LYS A 27 -8.62 0.90 -14.96
C LYS A 27 -8.67 0.85 -13.44
N VAL A 28 -9.22 1.88 -12.82
CA VAL A 28 -9.58 1.84 -11.39
C VAL A 28 -10.79 0.93 -11.22
N LEU A 29 -10.74 0.06 -10.22
CA LEU A 29 -11.87 -0.77 -9.82
C LEU A 29 -12.72 -0.03 -8.78
N ALA A 30 -14.04 -0.13 -8.90
CA ALA A 30 -14.93 0.27 -7.82
C ALA A 30 -14.72 -0.70 -6.65
N ALA A 31 -14.44 -0.17 -5.47
CA ALA A 31 -14.23 -0.96 -4.26
C ALA A 31 -15.42 -0.75 -3.32
N ASP A 32 -15.98 -1.85 -2.85
CA ASP A 32 -16.82 -1.86 -1.66
C ASP A 32 -15.89 -2.17 -0.47
N ILE A 33 -15.76 -1.22 0.46
CA ILE A 33 -14.77 -1.29 1.53
C ILE A 33 -15.50 -1.32 2.87
N GLU A 34 -15.35 -2.44 3.57
CA GLU A 34 -15.75 -2.58 4.96
C GLU A 34 -14.53 -2.34 5.87
N SER A 35 -14.65 -1.38 6.79
CA SER A 35 -13.58 -1.05 7.74
C SER A 35 -14.18 -0.47 9.01
N GLU A 36 -13.59 -0.81 10.15
CA GLU A 36 -13.85 -0.09 11.39
C GLU A 36 -13.49 1.39 11.24
N THR A 37 -14.16 2.24 12.02
CA THR A 37 -14.02 3.69 11.94
C THR A 37 -13.68 4.31 13.28
N TYR A 38 -12.96 5.43 13.24
CA TYR A 38 -12.71 6.28 14.39
C TYR A 38 -13.20 7.70 14.16
N SER A 39 -13.35 8.46 15.26
CA SER A 39 -13.68 9.87 15.21
C SER A 39 -12.43 10.72 15.45
N THR A 40 -12.36 11.84 14.74
CA THR A 40 -11.43 12.94 14.97
C THR A 40 -12.21 14.15 15.46
N GLU A 41 -11.53 15.22 15.86
CA GLU A 41 -12.18 16.49 16.22
C GLU A 41 -13.09 17.05 15.10
N GLN A 42 -12.80 16.73 13.84
CA GLN A 42 -13.48 17.29 12.67
C GLN A 42 -14.39 16.29 11.94
N PHE A 43 -14.22 14.99 12.15
CA PHE A 43 -14.90 13.93 11.38
C PHE A 43 -15.29 12.74 12.27
N GLU A 44 -16.54 12.30 12.23
CA GLU A 44 -17.04 11.31 13.20
C GLU A 44 -16.90 9.83 12.77
N LYS A 45 -16.57 9.52 11.50
CA LYS A 45 -16.46 8.13 11.00
C LYS A 45 -15.38 7.98 9.93
N VAL A 46 -14.13 8.20 10.29
CA VAL A 46 -13.00 8.01 9.39
C VAL A 46 -12.63 6.53 9.37
N PRO A 47 -12.60 5.86 8.21
CA PRO A 47 -12.21 4.46 8.14
C PRO A 47 -10.72 4.30 8.44
N TYR A 48 -10.37 3.26 9.21
CA TYR A 48 -8.97 2.93 9.46
C TYR A 48 -8.26 2.47 8.19
N LEU A 49 -8.97 1.78 7.31
CA LEU A 49 -8.47 1.38 5.99
C LEU A 49 -8.80 2.46 4.95
N GLU A 50 -7.79 2.84 4.16
CA GLU A 50 -8.00 3.40 2.82
C GLU A 50 -7.49 2.38 1.83
N SER A 51 -8.24 2.08 0.77
CA SER A 51 -7.72 1.21 -0.27
C SER A 51 -8.32 1.50 -1.63
N ILE A 52 -7.56 1.18 -2.67
CA ILE A 52 -8.00 1.23 -4.05
C ILE A 52 -7.25 0.18 -4.86
N ALA A 53 -7.92 -0.39 -5.86
CA ALA A 53 -7.33 -1.35 -6.78
C ALA A 53 -7.36 -0.83 -8.23
N THR A 54 -6.33 -1.17 -8.99
CA THR A 54 -6.28 -0.94 -10.43
C THR A 54 -6.06 -2.24 -11.17
N PHE A 55 -6.72 -2.40 -12.31
CA PHE A 55 -6.49 -3.50 -13.24
C PHE A 55 -5.76 -3.02 -14.49
N ASN A 56 -4.57 -3.59 -14.70
CA ASN A 56 -3.77 -3.39 -15.90
C ASN A 56 -3.96 -4.55 -16.88
N GLU A 57 -4.85 -4.35 -17.85
CA GLU A 57 -5.18 -5.33 -18.91
C GLU A 57 -3.97 -5.75 -19.77
N LYS A 58 -2.95 -4.90 -19.91
CA LYS A 58 -1.79 -5.23 -20.75
C LYS A 58 -0.86 -6.23 -20.10
N GLU A 59 -0.72 -6.11 -18.78
CA GLU A 59 0.18 -6.95 -17.99
C GLU A 59 -0.57 -8.09 -17.29
N ASN A 60 -1.91 -8.13 -17.37
CA ASN A 60 -2.78 -9.00 -16.58
C ASN A 60 -2.45 -8.92 -15.09
N GLU A 61 -2.44 -7.69 -14.56
CA GLU A 61 -2.11 -7.42 -13.15
C GLU A 61 -3.21 -6.64 -12.45
N LEU A 62 -3.58 -7.12 -11.26
CA LEU A 62 -4.27 -6.33 -10.25
C LEU A 62 -3.22 -5.71 -9.33
N VAL A 63 -3.37 -4.42 -9.03
CA VAL A 63 -2.52 -3.73 -8.07
C VAL A 63 -3.40 -3.10 -7.02
N LEU A 64 -3.19 -3.49 -5.78
CA LEU A 64 -3.83 -2.93 -4.60
C LEU A 64 -2.89 -1.92 -3.95
N PHE A 65 -3.44 -0.76 -3.60
CA PHE A 65 -2.82 0.21 -2.71
C PHE A 65 -3.66 0.29 -1.45
N ALA A 66 -3.04 0.19 -0.27
CA ALA A 66 -3.74 0.21 1.00
C ALA A 66 -2.98 0.99 2.08
N VAL A 67 -3.71 1.77 2.87
CA VAL A 67 -3.20 2.48 4.05
C VAL A 67 -3.93 1.99 5.28
N ASN A 68 -3.17 1.62 6.31
CA ASN A 68 -3.70 1.47 7.66
C ASN A 68 -3.43 2.75 8.46
N ARG A 69 -4.50 3.45 8.85
CA ARG A 69 -4.44 4.69 9.66
C ARG A 69 -4.40 4.42 11.16
N SER A 70 -4.62 3.19 11.60
CA SER A 70 -4.56 2.84 13.01
C SER A 70 -3.15 3.10 13.53
N GLN A 71 -3.07 3.71 14.71
CA GLN A 71 -1.79 4.03 15.36
C GLN A 71 -1.15 2.78 15.97
N ASP A 72 -1.98 1.85 16.44
CA ASP A 72 -1.55 0.77 17.33
C ASP A 72 -1.98 -0.62 16.83
N GLU A 73 -3.01 -0.71 15.98
CA GLU A 73 -3.60 -1.99 15.60
C GLU A 73 -3.32 -2.35 14.14
N ALA A 74 -2.93 -3.61 13.92
CA ALA A 74 -2.81 -4.16 12.59
C ALA A 74 -4.20 -4.51 12.02
N ILE A 75 -4.39 -4.33 10.72
CA ILE A 75 -5.62 -4.72 10.03
C ILE A 75 -5.41 -6.09 9.39
N ALA A 76 -6.25 -7.06 9.74
CA ALA A 76 -6.43 -8.28 8.97
C ALA A 76 -7.19 -7.92 7.69
N PHE A 77 -6.50 -7.96 6.55
CA PHE A 77 -6.99 -7.44 5.28
C PHE A 77 -7.33 -8.58 4.33
N THR A 78 -8.48 -8.49 3.67
CA THR A 78 -8.93 -9.43 2.64
C THR A 78 -9.34 -8.66 1.39
N PHE A 79 -8.90 -9.12 0.22
CA PHE A 79 -9.27 -8.58 -1.08
C PHE A 79 -9.88 -9.67 -1.96
N GLU A 80 -11.11 -9.43 -2.41
CA GLU A 80 -11.93 -10.36 -3.18
C GLU A 80 -12.32 -9.74 -4.53
N PRO A 81 -11.43 -9.79 -5.54
CA PRO A 81 -11.70 -9.18 -6.84
C PRO A 81 -12.67 -10.04 -7.66
N GLU A 82 -13.96 -9.73 -7.55
CA GLU A 82 -15.00 -10.41 -8.31
C GLU A 82 -14.72 -10.40 -9.83
N GLY A 83 -14.88 -11.55 -10.47
CA GLY A 83 -14.68 -11.71 -11.91
C GLY A 83 -13.23 -11.90 -12.34
N PHE A 84 -12.27 -11.93 -11.41
CA PHE A 84 -10.88 -12.24 -11.70
C PHE A 84 -10.50 -13.66 -11.25
N VAL A 85 -9.66 -14.32 -12.06
CA VAL A 85 -9.00 -15.57 -11.64
C VAL A 85 -7.57 -15.22 -11.24
N LEU A 86 -7.30 -15.33 -9.95
CA LEU A 86 -5.99 -15.01 -9.38
C LEU A 86 -4.99 -16.15 -9.65
N GLU A 87 -3.78 -15.79 -10.04
CA GLU A 87 -2.74 -16.76 -10.43
C GLU A 87 -1.57 -16.78 -9.44
N ALA A 88 -1.05 -15.61 -9.08
CA ALA A 88 0.09 -15.49 -8.18
C ALA A 88 0.16 -14.11 -7.53
N ILE A 89 0.74 -14.02 -6.34
CA ILE A 89 1.24 -12.76 -5.79
C ILE A 89 2.59 -12.48 -6.46
N ILE A 90 2.72 -11.31 -7.09
CA ILE A 90 3.93 -10.86 -7.77
C ILE A 90 4.88 -10.21 -6.76
N GLU A 91 4.35 -9.27 -5.97
CA GLU A 91 5.08 -8.62 -4.89
C GLU A 91 4.11 -8.10 -3.83
N GLU A 92 4.57 -8.09 -2.59
CA GLU A 92 3.98 -7.29 -1.52
C GLU A 92 5.08 -6.39 -0.94
N THR A 93 4.76 -5.11 -0.80
CA THR A 93 5.68 -4.13 -0.24
C THR A 93 4.99 -3.26 0.78
N ALA A 94 5.75 -2.82 1.77
CA ALA A 94 5.27 -1.92 2.80
C ALA A 94 6.26 -0.79 3.07
N LEU A 95 5.72 0.37 3.43
CA LEU A 95 6.42 1.47 4.06
C LEU A 95 5.89 1.53 5.49
N GLU A 96 6.60 0.88 6.43
CA GLU A 96 6.14 0.62 7.80
C GLU A 96 7.29 0.53 8.81
N GLY A 97 6.96 0.50 10.11
CA GLY A 97 7.90 0.13 11.18
C GLY A 97 8.89 1.22 11.63
N PHE A 98 8.73 2.46 11.16
CA PHE A 98 9.52 3.61 11.58
C PHE A 98 8.72 4.56 12.47
N ASP A 99 9.42 5.39 13.26
CA ASP A 99 8.78 6.46 14.04
C ASP A 99 8.11 7.47 13.09
N VAL A 100 6.90 7.92 13.42
CA VAL A 100 6.10 8.83 12.58
C VAL A 100 6.75 10.18 12.31
N LYS A 101 7.75 10.58 13.10
CA LYS A 101 8.55 11.80 12.92
C LYS A 101 9.89 11.53 12.22
N SER A 102 10.16 10.28 11.82
CA SER A 102 11.35 9.92 11.05
C SER A 102 11.38 10.64 9.70
N VAL A 103 12.58 11.07 9.31
CA VAL A 103 12.81 11.78 8.05
C VAL A 103 13.99 11.19 7.30
N ASN A 104 13.98 11.34 5.99
CA ASN A 104 15.11 11.00 5.14
C ASN A 104 16.02 12.23 4.92
N SER A 105 17.32 12.03 5.04
CA SER A 105 18.36 13.04 4.85
C SER A 105 19.42 12.57 3.85
N ALA A 106 20.37 13.47 3.54
CA ALA A 106 21.56 13.11 2.76
C ALA A 106 22.42 12.02 3.42
N LYS A 107 22.37 11.89 4.76
CA LYS A 107 23.20 10.96 5.53
C LYS A 107 22.55 9.59 5.68
N GLU A 108 21.25 9.56 5.93
CA GLU A 108 20.49 8.34 6.21
C GLU A 108 19.06 8.44 5.68
N GLN A 109 18.53 7.30 5.23
CA GLN A 109 17.18 7.18 4.67
C GLN A 109 16.44 6.01 5.34
N PRO A 110 16.10 6.13 6.64
CA PRO A 110 15.48 5.05 7.41
C PRO A 110 14.03 4.78 6.97
N VAL A 111 13.36 5.75 6.32
CA VAL A 111 12.00 5.59 5.81
C VAL A 111 12.07 5.18 4.34
N ASN A 112 11.93 3.88 4.09
CA ASN A 112 12.01 3.30 2.76
C ASN A 112 11.02 2.14 2.62
N VAL A 113 10.65 1.84 1.37
CA VAL A 113 9.80 0.69 1.08
C VAL A 113 10.63 -0.58 1.22
N VAL A 114 10.04 -1.58 1.87
CA VAL A 114 10.60 -2.93 2.03
C VAL A 114 9.68 -3.95 1.36
N ASN A 115 10.27 -5.01 0.81
CA ASN A 115 9.51 -6.18 0.40
C ASN A 115 9.13 -6.98 1.65
N ILE A 116 7.90 -7.46 1.69
CA ILE A 116 7.38 -8.32 2.74
C ILE A 116 6.68 -9.52 2.10
N ASP A 117 6.57 -10.61 2.86
CA ASP A 117 5.97 -11.87 2.40
C ASP A 117 4.85 -12.29 3.37
N ARG A 118 3.86 -11.42 3.60
CA ARG A 118 2.71 -11.68 4.47
C ARG A 118 1.46 -12.10 3.70
N ALA A 119 1.35 -11.63 2.47
CA ALA A 119 0.21 -11.89 1.61
C ALA A 119 0.14 -13.38 1.24
N VAL A 120 -1.06 -13.93 1.40
CA VAL A 120 -1.41 -15.29 1.04
C VAL A 120 -2.46 -15.24 -0.05
N LEU A 121 -2.18 -15.97 -1.14
CA LEU A 121 -3.14 -16.17 -2.22
C LEU A 121 -4.02 -17.37 -1.88
N GLU A 122 -5.29 -17.09 -1.65
CA GLU A 122 -6.35 -18.09 -1.55
C GLU A 122 -7.01 -18.31 -2.93
N LYS A 123 -7.93 -19.26 -3.01
CA LYS A 123 -8.56 -19.65 -4.28
C LYS A 123 -9.20 -18.46 -5.04
N ASP A 124 -9.92 -17.61 -4.32
CA ASP A 124 -10.72 -16.51 -4.87
C ASP A 124 -10.40 -15.15 -4.21
N SER A 125 -9.36 -15.09 -3.36
CA SER A 125 -9.04 -13.90 -2.56
C SER A 125 -7.56 -13.80 -2.22
N VAL A 126 -7.13 -12.61 -1.80
CA VAL A 126 -5.82 -12.39 -1.19
C VAL A 126 -6.02 -11.89 0.23
N THR A 127 -5.34 -12.53 1.19
CA THR A 127 -5.33 -12.08 2.59
C THR A 127 -3.94 -11.61 2.98
N THR A 128 -3.84 -10.57 3.81
CA THR A 128 -2.58 -10.14 4.43
C THR A 128 -2.83 -9.44 5.77
N THR A 129 -1.76 -9.03 6.45
CA THR A 129 -1.81 -8.16 7.63
C THR A 129 -1.13 -6.83 7.35
N LEU A 130 -1.88 -5.74 7.47
CA LEU A 130 -1.37 -4.38 7.31
C LEU A 130 -0.96 -3.83 8.68
N SER A 131 0.33 -3.58 8.89
CA SER A 131 0.84 -3.03 10.16
C SER A 131 0.20 -1.68 10.48
N PRO A 132 0.20 -1.24 11.76
CA PRO A 132 -0.20 0.12 12.11
C PRO A 132 0.61 1.15 11.32
N LEU A 133 -0.02 2.26 10.95
CA LEU A 133 0.59 3.39 10.24
C LEU A 133 1.43 3.00 9.02
N SER A 134 0.88 2.11 8.19
CA SER A 134 1.57 1.55 7.03
C SER A 134 0.96 2.01 5.71
N TRP A 135 1.81 2.11 4.69
CA TRP A 135 1.42 2.15 3.28
C TRP A 135 1.84 0.83 2.62
N ASN A 136 0.92 0.20 1.89
CA ASN A 136 1.10 -1.15 1.37
C ASN A 136 0.75 -1.19 -0.12
N VAL A 137 1.52 -1.97 -0.87
CA VAL A 137 1.25 -2.27 -2.29
C VAL A 137 1.34 -3.76 -2.51
N ILE A 138 0.28 -4.34 -3.06
CA ILE A 138 0.20 -5.77 -3.39
C ILE A 138 -0.06 -5.88 -4.89
N ARG A 139 0.83 -6.55 -5.62
CA ARG A 139 0.67 -6.82 -7.05
C ARG A 139 0.32 -8.29 -7.24
N ILE A 140 -0.72 -8.54 -8.01
CA ILE A 140 -1.32 -9.86 -8.18
C ILE A 140 -1.44 -10.13 -9.67
N LYS A 141 -0.94 -11.29 -10.11
CA LYS A 141 -1.13 -11.79 -11.45
C LYS A 141 -2.53 -12.39 -11.58
N VAL A 142 -3.22 -12.07 -12.67
CA VAL A 142 -4.52 -12.65 -13.03
C VAL A 142 -4.46 -13.32 -14.41
N LYS A 143 -5.42 -14.21 -14.69
CA LYS A 143 -5.56 -14.88 -15.99
C LYS A 143 -6.28 -14.04 -17.03
#